data_AF-A0A8J4W9L5-F1
#
_entry.id   AF-A0A8J4W9L5-F1
#
_cell.length_a   1.000
_cell.length_b   1.000
_cell.length_c   1.000
_cell.angle_alpha   90.00
_cell.angle_beta   90.00
_cell.angle_gamma   90.00
#
_symmetry.space_group_name_H-M   'P 1'
#
loop_
_entity.id
_entity.type
_entity.pdbx_description
1 polymer ?
#
loop_
_entity_poly.entity_id
_entity_poly.type
_entity_poly.pdbx_seq_one_letter_code
_entity_poly.pdbx_strand_id
1 'polypeptide(L)'
;MTTNATAEFSITSGRTKAVASPKNNANFAKKWTLKIGTTNAIDSLDLDLAGRVHIVLASGAVREVKSSRSAQVVIEDGVLVKQSSTGLQIEASGSSTVFVSAAETAVSVHQFALGASGTARIEYKVNSVDVQTRTQVKAKGSSTISLLSSSLKTNKLGLKARGSGMICIDADEVTTKRRSIWGAKSISMPNAPKKHGSTGTFACDESKLPARKPACVSSSCTGSSPSVVTDNGASIMLDNDDINDPTDLN
;
A
#
# COMPACT_ATOMS: atom_id res chain seq x y z
N MET A 1 17.82 16.59 -15.71
CA MET A 1 17.06 16.98 -14.51
C MET A 1 15.69 16.31 -14.60
N THR A 2 15.39 15.36 -13.71
CA THR A 2 14.10 14.67 -13.66
C THR A 2 13.14 15.44 -12.76
N THR A 3 12.15 16.09 -13.37
CA THR A 3 11.06 16.76 -12.65
C THR A 3 10.12 15.71 -12.06
N ASN A 4 10.21 15.47 -10.75
CA ASN A 4 9.27 14.61 -10.03
C ASN A 4 7.98 15.39 -9.76
N ALA A 5 6.94 15.13 -10.55
CA ALA A 5 5.60 15.67 -10.30
C ALA A 5 4.89 14.82 -9.23
N THR A 6 4.89 15.29 -7.99
CA THR A 6 4.09 14.69 -6.90
C THR A 6 2.67 15.20 -7.05
N ALA A 7 1.70 14.30 -7.27
CA ALA A 7 0.28 14.65 -7.16
C ALA A 7 -0.22 14.20 -5.80
N GLU A 8 -0.79 15.13 -5.04
CA GLU A 8 -1.39 14.90 -3.72
C GLU A 8 -2.89 15.17 -3.84
N PHE A 9 -3.72 14.33 -3.24
CA PHE A 9 -5.16 14.61 -3.10
C PHE A 9 -5.67 14.03 -1.78
N SER A 10 -6.56 14.79 -1.12
CA SER A 10 -7.21 14.42 0.13
C SER A 10 -8.61 13.89 -0.13
N ILE A 11 -8.95 12.75 0.46
CA ILE A 11 -10.32 12.21 0.45
C ILE A 11 -10.98 12.62 1.77
N THR A 12 -12.03 13.43 1.70
CA THR A 12 -12.88 13.77 2.86
C THR A 12 -14.18 12.97 2.77
N SER A 13 -14.73 12.52 3.89
CA SER A 13 -16.02 11.82 3.92
C SER A 13 -17.15 12.75 3.44
N GLY A 14 -17.75 12.45 2.28
CA GLY A 14 -18.83 13.23 1.69
C GLY A 14 -19.32 12.64 0.36
N ARG A 15 -20.40 13.21 -0.21
CA ARG A 15 -20.91 12.82 -1.55
C ARG A 15 -19.83 13.08 -2.63
N THR A 16 -19.78 12.20 -3.62
CA THR A 16 -18.81 12.18 -4.73
C THR A 16 -18.56 13.57 -5.31
N LYS A 17 -17.30 14.05 -5.27
CA LYS A 17 -16.86 15.25 -5.99
C LYS A 17 -16.10 14.82 -7.24
N ALA A 18 -16.62 15.19 -8.42
CA ALA A 18 -15.83 15.17 -9.64
C ALA A 18 -14.83 16.34 -9.57
N VAL A 19 -13.54 16.04 -9.49
CA VAL A 19 -12.49 17.06 -9.53
C VAL A 19 -12.04 17.23 -10.98
N ALA A 20 -12.30 18.40 -11.56
CA ALA A 20 -11.77 18.75 -12.87
C ALA A 20 -10.25 18.94 -12.78
N SER A 21 -9.50 18.34 -13.70
CA SER A 21 -8.04 18.48 -13.75
C SER A 21 -7.64 19.90 -14.18
N PRO A 22 -6.66 20.56 -13.51
CA PRO A 22 -6.11 21.82 -13.97
C PRO A 22 -5.47 21.65 -15.37
N LYS A 23 -5.70 22.62 -16.26
CA LYS A 23 -5.30 22.60 -17.69
C LYS A 23 -3.80 22.34 -17.93
N ASN A 24 -2.94 22.55 -16.93
CA ASN A 24 -1.49 22.40 -17.06
C ASN A 24 -1.00 20.94 -16.98
N ASN A 25 -1.89 19.97 -16.77
CA ASN A 25 -1.57 18.53 -16.72
C ASN A 25 -2.18 17.72 -17.89
N ALA A 26 -2.55 18.39 -18.99
CA ALA A 26 -3.28 17.79 -20.12
C ALA A 26 -2.62 16.55 -20.75
N ASN A 27 -1.31 16.34 -20.54
CA ASN A 27 -0.56 15.19 -21.07
C ASN A 27 -0.54 13.97 -20.14
N PHE A 28 -1.11 14.06 -18.93
CA PHE A 28 -1.21 12.95 -17.99
C PHE A 28 -2.67 12.82 -17.55
N ALA A 29 -3.46 12.03 -18.28
CA ALA A 29 -4.76 11.60 -17.80
C ALA A 29 -4.55 10.77 -16.52
N LYS A 30 -4.85 11.35 -15.36
CA LYS A 30 -4.86 10.66 -14.06
C LYS A 30 -6.30 10.29 -13.77
N LYS A 31 -6.61 8.99 -13.82
CA LYS A 31 -7.98 8.50 -13.56
C LYS A 31 -7.96 7.67 -12.27
N TRP A 32 -8.84 8.04 -11.34
CA TRP A 32 -9.22 7.18 -10.24
C TRP A 32 -10.74 7.03 -10.27
N THR A 33 -11.24 5.81 -10.03
CA THR A 33 -12.68 5.54 -10.02
C THR A 33 -13.04 4.81 -8.74
N LEU A 34 -13.96 5.41 -7.98
CA LEU A 34 -14.60 4.80 -6.82
C LEU A 34 -15.97 4.27 -7.24
N LYS A 35 -16.19 2.96 -7.12
CA LYS A 35 -17.53 2.37 -7.31
C LYS A 35 -18.10 1.96 -5.96
N ILE A 36 -19.25 2.51 -5.62
CA ILE A 36 -19.97 2.25 -4.37
C ILE A 36 -21.13 1.30 -4.69
N GLY A 37 -21.32 0.28 -3.85
CA GLY A 37 -22.43 -0.67 -3.98
C GLY A 37 -23.76 -0.12 -3.46
N THR A 38 -24.78 -0.98 -3.38
CA THR A 38 -26.11 -0.64 -2.80
C THR A 38 -26.10 -0.54 -1.26
N THR A 39 -24.94 -0.74 -0.62
CA THR A 39 -24.71 -0.64 0.83
C THR A 39 -23.63 0.40 1.10
N ASN A 40 -23.27 0.65 2.37
CA ASN A 40 -22.11 1.49 2.76
C ASN A 40 -20.73 0.89 2.33
N ALA A 41 -20.70 0.01 1.33
CA ALA A 41 -19.53 -0.72 0.85
C ALA A 41 -18.94 -0.11 -0.44
N ILE A 42 -17.61 -0.15 -0.57
CA ILE A 42 -16.89 0.24 -1.78
C ILE A 42 -16.56 -1.04 -2.56
N ASP A 43 -17.23 -1.25 -3.69
CA ASP A 43 -17.03 -2.47 -4.47
C ASP A 43 -15.67 -2.49 -5.16
N SER A 44 -15.19 -1.36 -5.68
CA SER A 44 -13.87 -1.28 -6.32
C SER A 44 -13.23 0.09 -6.25
N LEU A 45 -11.90 0.08 -6.19
CA LEU A 45 -11.03 1.22 -6.40
C LEU A 45 -10.06 0.93 -7.54
N ASP A 46 -10.18 1.70 -8.62
CA ASP A 46 -9.34 1.60 -9.82
C ASP A 46 -8.38 2.80 -9.87
N LEU A 47 -7.08 2.54 -9.93
CA LEU A 47 -6.01 3.52 -9.94
C LEU A 47 -5.16 3.40 -11.21
N ASP A 48 -5.36 4.36 -12.13
CA ASP A 48 -4.57 4.51 -13.35
C ASP A 48 -3.85 5.87 -13.33
N LEU A 49 -2.71 5.93 -12.66
CA LEU A 49 -1.90 7.14 -12.51
C LEU A 49 -0.41 6.81 -12.27
N ALA A 50 0.47 7.73 -12.64
CA ALA A 50 1.88 7.70 -12.24
C ALA A 50 2.07 8.49 -10.94
N GLY A 51 2.73 7.89 -9.94
CA GLY A 51 3.01 8.52 -8.65
C GLY A 51 2.59 7.68 -7.44
N ARG A 52 2.63 8.28 -6.25
CA ARG A 52 2.21 7.63 -4.99
C ARG A 52 0.73 7.90 -4.71
N VAL A 53 0.02 6.87 -4.24
CA VAL A 53 -1.37 6.94 -3.79
C VAL A 53 -1.44 6.36 -2.38
N HIS A 54 -1.97 7.15 -1.45
CA HIS A 54 -2.28 6.69 -0.10
C HIS A 54 -3.79 6.53 0.01
N ILE A 55 -4.26 5.32 0.34
CA ILE A 55 -5.68 5.05 0.53
C ILE A 55 -5.91 4.86 2.02
N VAL A 56 -6.61 5.81 2.63
CA VAL A 56 -7.08 5.69 4.01
C VAL A 56 -8.61 5.74 3.97
N LEU A 57 -9.23 4.60 4.28
CA LEU A 57 -10.67 4.42 4.31
C LEU A 57 -10.99 3.67 5.60
N ALA A 58 -11.70 4.32 6.52
CA ALA A 58 -12.06 3.75 7.82
C ALA A 58 -13.41 3.01 7.77
N SER A 59 -13.61 2.08 6.83
CA SER A 59 -14.91 1.40 6.68
C SER A 59 -14.87 -0.10 6.38
N GLY A 60 -13.70 -0.72 6.26
CA GLY A 60 -13.52 -2.17 6.05
C GLY A 60 -14.26 -2.68 4.82
N ALA A 61 -14.37 -1.82 3.81
CA ALA A 61 -15.41 -1.91 2.80
C ALA A 61 -14.87 -2.29 1.42
N VAL A 62 -13.56 -2.14 1.19
CA VAL A 62 -12.97 -2.32 -0.14
C VAL A 62 -12.77 -3.79 -0.46
N ARG A 63 -13.40 -4.24 -1.55
CA ARG A 63 -13.37 -5.64 -2.00
C ARG A 63 -12.38 -5.88 -3.14
N GLU A 64 -12.19 -4.88 -3.99
CA GLU A 64 -11.35 -4.97 -5.16
C GLU A 64 -10.44 -3.74 -5.26
N VAL A 65 -9.14 -3.98 -5.42
CA VAL A 65 -8.14 -2.95 -5.72
C VAL A 65 -7.46 -3.29 -7.03
N LYS A 66 -7.46 -2.35 -7.97
CA LYS A 66 -6.71 -2.45 -9.22
C LYS A 66 -5.71 -1.31 -9.32
N SER A 67 -4.44 -1.67 -9.48
CA SER A 67 -3.33 -0.75 -9.66
C SER A 67 -2.63 -1.06 -10.99
N SER A 68 -2.29 -0.01 -11.73
CA SER A 68 -1.66 -0.14 -13.04
C SER A 68 -0.57 0.92 -13.25
N ARG A 69 0.10 0.83 -14.40
CA ARG A 69 1.25 1.68 -14.76
C ARG A 69 2.33 1.66 -13.70
N SER A 70 2.55 2.75 -12.97
CA SER A 70 3.68 2.90 -12.03
C SER A 70 3.21 3.47 -10.69
N ALA A 71 1.94 3.22 -10.34
CA ALA A 71 1.40 3.65 -9.07
C ALA A 71 2.06 2.92 -7.90
N GLN A 72 2.32 3.62 -6.80
CA GLN A 72 2.68 3.01 -5.53
C GLN A 72 1.53 3.22 -4.55
N VAL A 73 0.94 2.13 -4.07
CA VAL A 73 -0.30 2.11 -3.28
C VAL A 73 -0.02 1.54 -1.91
N VAL A 74 -0.41 2.25 -0.85
CA VAL A 74 -0.41 1.73 0.52
C VAL A 74 -1.85 1.64 1.00
N ILE A 75 -2.23 0.45 1.46
CA ILE A 75 -3.54 0.10 1.99
C ILE A 75 -3.33 -0.24 3.47
N GLU A 76 -3.93 0.56 4.33
CA GLU A 76 -3.79 0.42 5.78
C GLU A 76 -4.86 -0.49 6.38
N ASP A 77 -4.70 -0.78 7.67
CA ASP A 77 -5.70 -1.51 8.43
C ASP A 77 -7.08 -0.83 8.36
N GLY A 78 -8.12 -1.65 8.36
CA GLY A 78 -9.49 -1.20 8.27
C GLY A 78 -9.94 -0.75 6.87
N VAL A 79 -9.12 -0.85 5.82
CA VAL A 79 -9.55 -0.50 4.44
C VAL A 79 -10.26 -1.65 3.73
N LEU A 80 -9.67 -2.85 3.78
CA LEU A 80 -10.14 -4.02 3.03
C LEU A 80 -11.25 -4.78 3.78
N VAL A 81 -12.10 -5.46 3.02
CA VAL A 81 -13.08 -6.41 3.60
C VAL A 81 -12.39 -7.59 4.28
N LYS A 82 -12.97 -8.01 5.42
CA LYS A 82 -12.52 -9.16 6.23
C LYS A 82 -13.66 -10.10 6.62
N GLN A 83 -14.76 -10.06 5.85
CA GLN A 83 -15.99 -10.81 6.12
C GLN A 83 -16.05 -12.09 5.29
N SER A 84 -16.40 -13.19 5.96
CA SER A 84 -16.30 -14.54 5.39
C SER A 84 -17.23 -14.82 4.22
N SER A 85 -18.27 -14.01 4.02
CA SER A 85 -19.22 -14.10 2.88
C SER A 85 -18.74 -13.37 1.62
N THR A 86 -17.62 -12.63 1.70
CA THR A 86 -17.20 -11.69 0.65
C THR A 86 -15.87 -12.10 0.03
N GLY A 87 -15.73 -11.90 -1.29
CA GLY A 87 -14.44 -12.05 -1.99
C GLY A 87 -13.58 -10.80 -1.90
N LEU A 88 -12.27 -10.99 -1.73
CA LEU A 88 -11.24 -9.93 -1.75
C LEU A 88 -10.25 -10.16 -2.90
N GLN A 89 -10.01 -9.14 -3.71
CA GLN A 89 -9.14 -9.19 -4.88
C GLN A 89 -8.21 -7.97 -4.96
N ILE A 90 -6.94 -8.21 -5.23
CA ILE A 90 -5.95 -7.17 -5.53
C ILE A 90 -5.23 -7.52 -6.81
N GLU A 91 -5.24 -6.60 -7.77
CA GLU A 91 -4.50 -6.72 -9.03
C GLU A 91 -3.53 -5.55 -9.22
N ALA A 92 -2.29 -5.89 -9.58
CA ALA A 92 -1.23 -4.94 -9.91
C ALA A 92 -0.64 -5.25 -11.30
N SER A 93 -0.43 -4.22 -12.11
CA SER A 93 0.10 -4.36 -13.48
C SER A 93 1.08 -3.23 -13.84
N GLY A 94 1.80 -3.38 -14.95
CA GLY A 94 2.89 -2.47 -15.31
C GLY A 94 4.07 -2.64 -14.36
N SER A 95 4.53 -1.55 -13.76
CA SER A 95 5.51 -1.45 -12.67
C SER A 95 4.90 -0.97 -11.34
N SER A 96 3.57 -1.07 -11.18
CA SER A 96 2.89 -0.65 -9.95
C SER A 96 3.32 -1.49 -8.74
N THR A 97 3.21 -0.91 -7.56
CA THR A 97 3.49 -1.60 -6.29
C THR A 97 2.32 -1.38 -5.33
N VAL A 98 1.81 -2.46 -4.73
CA VAL A 98 0.74 -2.41 -3.72
C VAL A 98 1.23 -3.01 -2.40
N PHE A 99 1.11 -2.25 -1.32
CA PHE A 99 1.39 -2.68 0.04
C PHE A 99 0.09 -2.75 0.83
N VAL A 100 -0.23 -3.89 1.41
CA VAL A 100 -1.25 -4.00 2.47
C VAL A 100 -0.52 -4.12 3.79
N SER A 101 -0.75 -3.17 4.69
CA SER A 101 -0.11 -3.10 6.01
C SER A 101 -1.17 -3.13 7.10
N ALA A 102 -1.53 -4.34 7.51
CA ALA A 102 -2.50 -4.60 8.57
C ALA A 102 -2.05 -5.80 9.41
N ALA A 103 -0.81 -5.75 9.91
CA ALA A 103 -0.08 -6.88 10.50
C ALA A 103 -0.82 -7.57 11.68
N GLU A 104 -1.68 -6.84 12.39
CA GLU A 104 -2.46 -7.37 13.53
C GLU A 104 -3.83 -7.93 13.10
N THR A 105 -4.21 -7.80 11.83
CA THR A 105 -5.57 -8.08 11.34
C THR A 105 -5.71 -9.52 10.85
N ALA A 106 -6.66 -10.24 11.45
CA ALA A 106 -7.13 -11.52 10.93
C ALA A 106 -8.15 -11.30 9.80
N VAL A 107 -7.91 -11.92 8.64
CA VAL A 107 -8.75 -11.78 7.44
C VAL A 107 -9.52 -13.08 7.21
N SER A 108 -10.84 -13.02 7.30
CA SER A 108 -11.73 -14.14 6.95
C SER A 108 -12.57 -13.78 5.73
N VAL A 109 -12.40 -14.46 4.60
CA VAL A 109 -13.08 -14.12 3.33
C VAL A 109 -13.61 -15.35 2.61
N HIS A 110 -14.60 -15.14 1.73
CA HIS A 110 -15.15 -16.24 0.94
C HIS A 110 -14.16 -16.70 -0.13
N GLN A 111 -13.53 -15.74 -0.81
CA GLN A 111 -12.54 -15.91 -1.87
C GLN A 111 -11.42 -14.90 -1.68
N PHE A 112 -10.19 -15.30 -2.02
CA PHE A 112 -9.02 -14.44 -1.92
C PHE A 112 -8.18 -14.53 -3.20
N ALA A 113 -7.92 -13.40 -3.85
CA ALA A 113 -7.20 -13.35 -5.11
C ALA A 113 -6.13 -12.25 -5.13
N LEU A 114 -4.90 -12.62 -5.47
CA LEU A 114 -3.79 -11.69 -5.75
C LEU A 114 -3.29 -11.93 -7.18
N GLY A 115 -3.22 -10.88 -7.98
CA GLY A 115 -2.77 -10.94 -9.36
C GLY A 115 -1.73 -9.88 -9.67
N ALA A 116 -0.54 -10.27 -10.11
CA ALA A 116 0.51 -9.35 -10.53
C ALA A 116 1.00 -9.68 -11.94
N SER A 117 1.28 -8.65 -12.74
CA SER A 117 1.78 -8.79 -14.11
C SER A 117 2.78 -7.68 -14.49
N GLY A 118 3.58 -7.91 -15.53
CA GLY A 118 4.65 -6.98 -15.89
C GLY A 118 5.83 -7.11 -14.91
N THR A 119 6.22 -6.01 -14.28
CA THR A 119 7.18 -5.94 -13.17
C THR A 119 6.49 -5.50 -11.86
N ALA A 120 5.16 -5.54 -11.81
CA ALA A 120 4.40 -5.10 -10.65
C ALA A 120 4.70 -5.95 -9.40
N ARG A 121 4.55 -5.33 -8.23
CA ARG A 121 4.77 -5.97 -6.93
C ARG A 121 3.54 -5.86 -6.04
N ILE A 122 3.19 -6.95 -5.36
CA ILE A 122 2.20 -6.95 -4.29
C ILE A 122 2.86 -7.49 -3.02
N GLU A 123 2.70 -6.77 -1.92
CA GLU A 123 3.10 -7.21 -0.58
C GLU A 123 1.87 -7.14 0.32
N TYR A 124 1.38 -8.31 0.74
CA TYR A 124 0.16 -8.44 1.52
C TYR A 124 0.51 -8.89 2.93
N LYS A 125 0.59 -7.95 3.89
CA LYS A 125 0.97 -8.21 5.28
C LYS A 125 -0.23 -8.11 6.22
N VAL A 126 -0.59 -9.25 6.82
CA VAL A 126 -1.70 -9.39 7.79
C VAL A 126 -1.37 -10.41 8.87
N ASN A 127 -2.18 -10.54 9.92
CA ASN A 127 -1.94 -11.54 10.96
C ASN A 127 -2.19 -12.96 10.42
N SER A 128 -3.38 -13.21 9.87
CA SER A 128 -3.77 -14.52 9.34
C SER A 128 -4.80 -14.40 8.22
N VAL A 129 -4.89 -15.44 7.39
CA VAL A 129 -5.83 -15.50 6.27
C VAL A 129 -6.61 -16.83 6.31
N ASP A 130 -7.92 -16.77 6.55
CA ASP A 130 -8.85 -17.90 6.43
C ASP A 130 -9.82 -17.69 5.26
N VAL A 131 -9.74 -18.59 4.27
CA VAL A 131 -10.48 -18.48 3.01
C VAL A 131 -11.44 -19.66 2.85
N GLN A 132 -12.74 -19.37 2.82
CA GLN A 132 -13.76 -20.42 2.79
C GLN A 132 -13.71 -21.28 1.53
N THR A 133 -13.42 -20.74 0.36
CA THR A 133 -13.51 -21.52 -0.90
C THR A 133 -12.18 -21.67 -1.60
N ARG A 134 -11.55 -20.55 -1.98
CA ARG A 134 -10.40 -20.58 -2.86
C ARG A 134 -9.48 -19.39 -2.66
N THR A 135 -8.20 -19.71 -2.59
CA THR A 135 -7.10 -18.76 -2.71
C THR A 135 -6.49 -18.88 -4.10
N GLN A 136 -6.35 -17.78 -4.82
CA GLN A 136 -5.73 -17.74 -6.13
C GLN A 136 -4.66 -16.65 -6.20
N VAL A 137 -3.40 -17.07 -6.38
CA VAL A 137 -2.26 -16.15 -6.54
C VAL A 137 -1.63 -16.37 -7.91
N LYS A 138 -1.53 -15.30 -8.70
CA LYS A 138 -1.01 -15.34 -10.07
C LYS A 138 0.07 -14.28 -10.26
N ALA A 139 1.30 -14.71 -10.52
CA ALA A 139 2.40 -13.84 -10.93
C ALA A 139 2.76 -14.13 -12.40
N LYS A 140 2.77 -13.09 -13.24
CA LYS A 140 3.11 -13.18 -14.67
C LYS A 140 4.19 -12.16 -15.05
N GLY A 141 5.05 -12.49 -16.01
CA GLY A 141 6.13 -11.59 -16.42
C GLY A 141 7.28 -11.72 -15.42
N SER A 142 7.76 -10.60 -14.89
CA SER A 142 8.76 -10.53 -13.81
C SER A 142 8.16 -9.96 -12.51
N SER A 143 6.84 -10.08 -12.34
CA SER A 143 6.14 -9.58 -11.15
C SER A 143 6.44 -10.41 -9.90
N THR A 144 6.30 -9.81 -8.73
CA THR A 144 6.47 -10.48 -7.45
C THR A 144 5.24 -10.31 -6.56
N ILE A 145 4.87 -11.37 -5.85
CA ILE A 145 3.80 -11.35 -4.85
C ILE A 145 4.34 -11.98 -3.57
N SER A 146 4.37 -11.20 -2.48
CA SER A 146 4.66 -11.68 -1.12
C SER A 146 3.39 -11.66 -0.29
N LEU A 147 3.00 -12.80 0.28
CA LEU A 147 1.94 -12.92 1.27
C LEU A 147 2.61 -13.18 2.62
N LEU A 148 2.53 -12.21 3.52
CA LEU A 148 3.18 -12.23 4.84
C LEU A 148 2.08 -12.39 5.90
N SER A 149 1.99 -13.57 6.52
CA SER A 149 0.96 -13.90 7.50
C SER A 149 1.34 -15.11 8.33
N SER A 150 1.01 -15.18 9.61
CA SER A 150 1.30 -16.36 10.45
C SER A 150 0.70 -17.66 9.88
N SER A 151 -0.48 -17.58 9.27
CA SER A 151 -1.18 -18.74 8.70
C SER A 151 -2.03 -18.41 7.48
N LEU A 152 -2.11 -19.38 6.56
CA LEU A 152 -3.01 -19.39 5.41
C LEU A 152 -3.84 -20.68 5.39
N LYS A 153 -5.14 -20.55 5.62
CA LYS A 153 -6.11 -21.65 5.53
C LYS A 153 -7.03 -21.44 4.33
N THR A 154 -7.18 -22.46 3.49
CA THR A 154 -8.02 -22.36 2.29
C THR A 154 -8.51 -23.71 1.79
N ASN A 155 -9.78 -23.83 1.38
CA ASN A 155 -10.26 -25.10 0.83
C ASN A 155 -9.55 -25.48 -0.48
N LYS A 156 -9.25 -24.51 -1.35
CA LYS A 156 -8.53 -24.72 -2.61
C LYS A 156 -7.42 -23.69 -2.81
N LEU A 157 -6.17 -24.15 -2.80
CA LEU A 157 -4.99 -23.33 -3.08
C LEU A 157 -4.61 -23.41 -4.56
N GLY A 158 -4.67 -22.27 -5.26
CA GLY A 158 -4.23 -22.15 -6.65
C GLY A 158 -3.09 -21.16 -6.81
N LEU A 159 -1.88 -21.64 -7.09
CA LEU A 159 -0.70 -20.79 -7.29
C LEU A 159 -0.18 -20.94 -8.72
N LYS A 160 0.03 -19.83 -9.40
CA LYS A 160 0.50 -19.82 -10.79
C LYS A 160 1.55 -18.74 -11.01
N ALA A 161 2.81 -19.16 -11.07
CA ALA A 161 3.93 -18.36 -11.53
C ALA A 161 4.19 -18.66 -13.03
N ARG A 162 4.31 -17.62 -13.87
CA ARG A 162 4.65 -17.75 -15.30
C ARG A 162 5.70 -16.72 -15.69
N GLY A 163 6.57 -17.09 -16.63
CA GLY A 163 7.74 -16.29 -16.98
C GLY A 163 8.76 -16.38 -15.84
N SER A 164 9.27 -15.24 -15.40
CA SER A 164 10.13 -15.06 -14.23
C SER A 164 9.35 -14.64 -12.97
N GLY A 165 8.02 -14.58 -13.02
CA GLY A 165 7.20 -14.10 -11.92
C GLY A 165 7.31 -14.98 -10.68
N MET A 166 7.36 -14.38 -9.50
CA MET A 166 7.59 -15.08 -8.24
C MET A 166 6.42 -14.91 -7.27
N ILE A 167 6.15 -15.97 -6.51
CA ILE A 167 5.17 -15.97 -5.42
C ILE A 167 5.88 -16.44 -4.15
N CYS A 168 5.81 -15.67 -3.08
CA CYS A 168 6.30 -16.05 -1.78
C CYS A 168 5.15 -16.03 -0.77
N ILE A 169 4.99 -17.11 0.00
CA ILE A 169 4.02 -17.17 1.10
C ILE A 169 4.83 -17.42 2.37
N ASP A 170 4.99 -16.36 3.14
CA ASP A 170 5.62 -16.40 4.45
C ASP A 170 4.55 -16.70 5.49
N ALA A 171 4.40 -17.99 5.80
CA ALA A 171 3.48 -18.48 6.82
C ALA A 171 4.06 -19.72 7.48
N ASP A 172 3.87 -19.83 8.80
CA ASP A 172 4.25 -21.01 9.58
C ASP A 172 3.33 -22.18 9.26
N GLU A 173 2.05 -21.89 9.00
CA GLU A 173 1.05 -22.89 8.63
C GLU A 173 0.34 -22.54 7.32
N VAL A 174 0.43 -23.44 6.34
CA VAL A 174 -0.40 -23.39 5.12
C VAL A 174 -1.26 -24.65 5.07
N THR A 175 -2.57 -24.49 5.21
CA THR A 175 -3.52 -25.60 5.24
C THR A 175 -4.49 -25.54 4.06
N THR A 176 -4.54 -26.63 3.27
CA THR A 176 -5.47 -26.75 2.15
C THR A 176 -5.92 -28.18 1.87
N LYS A 177 -7.15 -28.34 1.34
CA LYS A 177 -7.71 -29.64 0.94
C LYS A 177 -7.35 -30.00 -0.51
N ARG A 178 -7.32 -29.00 -1.40
CA ARG A 178 -7.03 -29.19 -2.83
C ARG A 178 -6.01 -28.15 -3.28
N ARG A 179 -5.07 -28.58 -4.11
CA ARG A 179 -4.00 -27.70 -4.61
C ARG A 179 -3.84 -27.78 -6.13
N SER A 180 -3.45 -26.68 -6.73
CA SER A 180 -3.07 -26.58 -8.14
C SER A 180 -1.92 -25.58 -8.24
N ILE A 181 -0.72 -26.11 -8.52
CA ILE A 181 0.53 -25.35 -8.50
C ILE A 181 1.15 -25.40 -9.90
N TRP A 182 1.53 -24.23 -10.41
CA TRP A 182 2.25 -24.09 -11.67
C TRP A 182 3.43 -23.14 -11.51
N GLY A 183 4.62 -23.56 -11.93
CA GLY A 183 5.86 -22.81 -11.70
C GLY A 183 6.46 -23.06 -10.32
N ALA A 184 6.52 -24.31 -9.86
CA ALA A 184 6.92 -24.70 -8.50
C ALA A 184 8.24 -24.08 -8.01
N LYS A 185 9.26 -23.95 -8.88
CA LYS A 185 10.55 -23.34 -8.55
C LYS A 185 10.47 -21.83 -8.28
N SER A 186 9.46 -21.16 -8.85
CA SER A 186 9.19 -19.73 -8.70
C SER A 186 8.18 -19.45 -7.59
N ILE A 187 7.83 -20.46 -6.80
CA ILE A 187 6.93 -20.35 -5.66
C ILE A 187 7.70 -20.82 -4.43
N SER A 188 7.77 -19.98 -3.40
CA SER A 188 8.41 -20.33 -2.14
C SER A 188 7.44 -20.24 -0.96
N MET A 189 7.61 -21.19 -0.04
CA MET A 189 6.98 -21.27 1.27
C MET A 189 8.09 -21.59 2.27
N PRO A 190 8.92 -20.60 2.65
CA PRO A 190 10.17 -20.87 3.37
C PRO A 190 9.92 -21.45 4.76
N ASN A 191 8.91 -20.93 5.46
CA ASN A 191 8.63 -21.28 6.87
C ASN A 191 7.58 -22.39 7.03
N ALA A 192 6.75 -22.64 6.01
CA ALA A 192 5.73 -23.68 6.10
C ALA A 192 6.34 -25.09 6.01
N PRO A 193 6.03 -26.01 6.95
CA PRO A 193 6.50 -27.39 6.88
C PRO A 193 5.89 -28.14 5.68
N LYS A 194 4.66 -27.79 5.30
CA LYS A 194 3.96 -28.33 4.12
C LYS A 194 4.02 -27.33 2.97
N LYS A 195 4.90 -27.61 1.99
CA LYS A 195 5.15 -26.72 0.83
C LYS A 195 4.17 -26.90 -0.34
N HIS A 196 3.24 -27.86 -0.24
CA HIS A 196 2.17 -28.11 -1.22
C HIS A 196 2.65 -28.28 -2.68
N GLY A 197 3.88 -28.74 -2.90
CA GLY A 197 4.47 -28.93 -4.23
C GLY A 197 5.24 -27.71 -4.76
N SER A 198 5.37 -26.64 -3.99
CA SER A 198 6.34 -25.58 -4.25
C SER A 198 7.77 -26.04 -3.91
N THR A 199 8.76 -25.54 -4.65
CA THR A 199 10.18 -25.93 -4.50
C THR A 199 11.14 -24.75 -4.47
N GLY A 200 10.64 -23.52 -4.59
CA GLY A 200 11.45 -22.32 -4.43
C GLY A 200 11.99 -22.17 -3.01
N THR A 201 13.20 -21.63 -2.89
CA THR A 201 13.96 -21.51 -1.63
C THR A 201 14.26 -20.05 -1.25
N PHE A 202 13.69 -19.10 -1.98
CA PHE A 202 13.90 -17.68 -1.71
C PHE A 202 13.07 -17.21 -0.52
N ALA A 203 13.60 -16.24 0.23
CA ALA A 203 12.87 -15.59 1.31
C ALA A 203 11.77 -14.67 0.77
N CYS A 204 10.78 -14.38 1.59
CA CYS A 204 9.75 -13.42 1.24
C CYS A 204 10.23 -12.01 1.59
N ASP A 205 10.36 -11.15 0.59
CA ASP A 205 10.80 -9.79 0.81
C ASP A 205 9.68 -8.98 1.47
N GLU A 206 9.92 -8.51 2.70
CA GLU A 206 9.18 -7.41 3.32
C GLU A 206 9.89 -6.09 3.02
N SER A 207 9.14 -5.12 2.48
CA SER A 207 9.69 -3.81 2.15
C SER A 207 9.43 -2.81 3.25
N LYS A 208 10.31 -1.83 3.36
CA LYS A 208 9.95 -0.58 4.05
C LYS A 208 8.82 0.08 3.27
N LEU A 209 7.71 0.37 3.96
CA LEU A 209 6.62 1.14 3.39
C LEU A 209 7.16 2.50 2.91
N PRO A 210 6.65 3.01 1.77
CA PRO A 210 7.08 4.31 1.26
C PRO A 210 6.81 5.41 2.29
N ALA A 211 7.76 6.34 2.40
CA ALA A 211 7.66 7.45 3.35
C ALA A 211 6.38 8.25 3.13
N ARG A 212 5.66 8.47 4.24
CA ARG A 212 4.46 9.30 4.31
C ARG A 212 4.93 10.74 4.52
N LYS A 213 4.86 11.59 3.49
CA LYS A 213 4.96 13.03 3.73
C LYS A 213 3.52 13.56 3.79
N PRO A 214 3.09 14.15 4.92
CA PRO A 214 1.84 14.90 4.93
C PRO A 214 1.92 16.00 3.88
N ALA A 215 0.98 15.97 2.95
CA ALA A 215 0.65 17.09 2.10
C ALA A 215 -0.04 18.16 2.96
N CYS A 216 0.57 19.33 3.15
CA CYS A 216 -0.15 20.47 3.71
C CYS A 216 -1.23 20.90 2.70
N VAL A 217 -2.51 20.74 3.06
CA VAL A 217 -3.67 21.07 2.20
C VAL A 217 -4.29 22.43 2.51
N SER A 218 -3.57 23.32 3.22
CA SER A 218 -4.05 24.67 3.52
C SER A 218 -2.94 25.70 3.33
N SER A 219 -3.34 26.92 2.95
CA SER A 219 -2.45 28.06 2.70
C SER A 219 -1.75 28.60 3.95
N SER A 220 -1.94 27.99 5.13
CA SER A 220 -1.37 28.41 6.40
C SER A 220 -0.07 27.69 6.78
N CYS A 221 0.46 26.80 5.94
CA CYS A 221 1.77 26.20 6.18
C CYS A 221 2.88 27.17 5.76
N THR A 222 3.19 28.13 6.64
CA THR A 222 4.48 28.81 6.62
C THR A 222 5.57 27.78 6.90
N GLY A 223 6.46 27.60 5.92
CA GLY A 223 7.61 26.73 6.07
C GLY A 223 8.46 27.18 7.25
N SER A 224 8.79 26.26 8.14
CA SER A 224 10.04 26.37 8.87
C SER A 224 11.15 26.27 7.82
N SER A 225 11.71 27.43 7.48
CA SER A 225 12.86 27.62 6.61
C SER A 225 14.11 26.86 7.11
N PRO A 226 15.13 26.69 6.26
CA PRO A 226 16.11 25.62 6.39
C PRO A 226 17.17 25.95 7.45
N SER A 227 17.50 24.96 8.29
CA SER A 227 18.70 25.02 9.13
C SER A 227 19.92 24.92 8.23
N VAL A 228 20.47 26.06 7.83
CA VAL A 228 21.85 26.16 7.34
C VAL A 228 22.75 25.99 8.55
N VAL A 229 23.58 24.94 8.52
CA VAL A 229 24.76 24.81 9.38
C VAL A 229 25.83 25.72 8.80
N THR A 230 26.26 26.71 9.57
CA THR A 230 27.64 27.23 9.52
C THR A 230 28.09 27.48 10.95
N ASP A 231 29.07 26.69 11.35
CA ASP A 231 29.86 26.81 12.58
C ASP A 231 30.98 27.85 12.39
N ASN A 232 31.51 28.32 13.53
CA ASN A 232 32.72 29.12 13.78
C ASN A 232 32.57 30.63 14.06
N GLY A 233 32.66 30.99 15.35
CA GLY A 233 33.29 32.25 15.75
C GLY A 233 32.89 32.88 17.09
N ALA A 234 33.39 32.33 18.21
CA ALA A 234 33.78 33.00 19.47
C ALA A 234 32.81 33.95 20.23
N SER A 235 32.28 33.42 21.35
CA SER A 235 32.24 33.89 22.75
C SER A 235 32.06 35.37 23.17
N ILE A 236 31.41 35.51 24.36
CA ILE A 236 31.60 36.53 25.43
C ILE A 236 30.83 37.86 25.21
N MET A 237 30.06 38.47 26.14
CA MET A 237 29.77 38.31 27.58
C MET A 237 28.39 38.90 27.90
N LEU A 238 27.90 38.54 29.08
CA LEU A 238 26.87 39.21 29.88
C LEU A 238 27.13 40.73 30.02
N ASP A 239 26.06 41.52 30.13
CA ASP A 239 26.00 42.57 31.15
C ASP A 239 24.55 42.79 31.58
N ASN A 240 24.39 42.78 32.89
CA ASN A 240 23.19 43.02 33.68
C ASN A 240 23.41 44.32 34.46
N ASP A 241 22.34 45.06 34.70
CA ASP A 241 22.17 46.17 35.67
C ASP A 241 22.56 47.60 35.27
N ASP A 242 21.54 48.49 35.20
CA ASP A 242 21.44 49.79 35.91
C ASP A 242 20.02 50.37 35.68
N ILE A 243 19.12 50.36 36.67
CA ILE A 243 18.84 51.39 37.71
C ILE A 243 18.06 52.64 37.20
N ASN A 244 16.81 52.74 37.69
CA ASN A 244 15.92 53.89 37.99
C ASN A 244 15.63 55.05 36.98
N ASP A 245 14.35 55.13 36.56
CA ASP A 245 13.30 56.19 36.75
C ASP A 245 13.68 57.70 36.93
N PRO A 246 12.74 58.68 36.81
CA PRO A 246 11.78 59.10 35.76
C PRO A 246 12.06 60.55 35.25
N THR A 247 11.36 61.03 34.21
CA THR A 247 10.56 62.30 34.17
C THR A 247 10.31 62.83 32.74
N ASP A 248 9.08 63.32 32.56
CA ASP A 248 8.62 64.19 31.48
C ASP A 248 9.48 65.47 31.31
N LEU A 249 9.65 65.91 30.05
CA LEU A 249 9.46 67.29 29.55
C LEU A 249 10.18 67.49 28.20
N ASN A 250 9.43 67.48 27.09
CA ASN A 250 9.06 68.70 26.33
C ASN A 250 8.19 68.34 25.12
#